data_AF-H3GEA4-F1
#
_entry.id   AF-H3GEA4-F1
#
_cell.length_a   1.000
_cell.length_b   1.000
_cell.length_c   1.000
_cell.angle_alpha   90.00
_cell.angle_beta   90.00
_cell.angle_gamma   90.00
#
_symmetry.space_group_name_H-M   'P 1'
#
loop_
_entity.id
_entity.type
_entity.pdbx_description
1 polymer ?
#
loop_
_entity_poly.entity_id
_entity_poly.type
_entity_poly.pdbx_seq_one_letter_code
_entity_poly.pdbx_strand_id
1 'polypeptide(L)'
;MVSVVSARIAFVPLLVLSVVRHYAEAHTWIDCFDTDRSKLYDQSASYIFGGSGGNGFCEGYGAGYPGRGNGDIGTEYTYKLLKNEVEAGSPVCQNVGSTSYSDWRKRLSVAPGQTAYFAYLPNGHIVKDKKGVGTQHGVYWTGQVGTSLTSTLDMTPEHLLDGHTMDYDDGNCGETVDSNGNPGGRAGDGKPCIGSFVVPEGTAPGVYNMVWYWTFWLDNESAYKDQQQSKGYFGAAYSTCFELEVTGGAGNVTIVQQAAPSPWTPAPPVSTPAPDALVGAEAALAGTTPPPAATPVPEAMPATTAPIPVEAQTPGATPAPMGAPASPLATPAPTTPLVTPAPTAPMATPAPTNPMETSAPTLPIETPVVPMATPAPATPIDTPAAPAVTPAASTPSPETPVVKGSICRRRA
;
A
#
# COMPACT_ATOMS: atom_id res chain seq x y z
N MET A 1 46.28 41.25 33.92
CA MET A 1 44.95 40.67 34.24
C MET A 1 44.47 39.96 32.99
N VAL A 2 44.41 38.62 33.02
CA VAL A 2 43.97 37.79 31.90
C VAL A 2 42.50 37.47 32.12
N SER A 3 41.63 37.95 31.23
CA SER A 3 40.18 37.71 31.32
C SER A 3 39.85 36.42 30.57
N VAL A 4 39.49 35.37 31.31
CA VAL A 4 39.01 34.10 30.77
C VAL A 4 37.51 34.26 30.50
N VAL A 5 37.14 34.44 29.23
CA VAL A 5 35.73 34.48 28.82
C VAL A 5 35.22 33.04 28.75
N SER A 6 34.28 32.73 29.64
CA SER A 6 33.68 31.41 29.83
C SER A 6 32.90 30.95 28.60
N ALA A 7 33.41 29.95 27.90
CA ALA A 7 32.80 29.29 26.74
C ALA A 7 31.66 28.31 27.12
N ARG A 8 30.82 28.65 28.11
CA ARG A 8 29.75 27.77 28.61
C ARG A 8 28.32 28.21 28.29
N ILE A 9 28.12 29.32 27.57
CA ILE A 9 26.78 29.88 27.35
C ILE A 9 26.24 29.66 25.92
N ALA A 10 27.03 29.08 25.01
CA ALA A 10 26.63 28.86 23.62
C ALA A 10 26.13 27.44 23.27
N PHE A 11 26.07 26.51 24.24
CA PHE A 11 25.69 25.11 23.95
C PHE A 11 24.31 24.69 24.46
N VAL A 12 23.62 25.54 25.22
CA VAL A 12 22.30 25.21 25.79
C VAL A 12 21.14 25.33 24.79
N PRO A 13 21.08 26.27 23.83
CA PRO A 13 19.91 26.35 22.94
C PRO A 13 19.93 25.28 21.83
N LEU A 14 21.11 24.74 21.49
CA LEU A 14 21.23 23.71 20.45
C LEU A 14 20.78 22.32 20.94
N LEU A 15 20.87 22.06 22.24
CA LEU A 15 20.52 20.77 22.84
C LEU A 15 19.02 20.67 23.16
N VAL A 16 18.32 21.81 23.34
CA VAL A 16 16.87 21.85 23.57
C VAL A 16 16.06 21.77 22.27
N LEU A 17 16.61 22.22 21.14
CA LEU A 17 16.00 22.03 19.81
C LEU A 17 16.05 20.58 19.30
N SER A 18 16.81 19.69 19.95
CA SER A 18 16.97 18.28 19.56
C SER A 18 16.00 17.32 20.27
N VAL A 19 15.15 17.79 21.20
CA VAL A 19 14.36 16.90 22.08
C VAL A 19 12.86 16.88 21.76
N VAL A 20 12.42 17.61 20.73
CA VAL A 20 11.11 17.29 20.14
C VAL A 20 11.33 16.06 19.26
N ARG A 21 11.33 14.88 19.90
CA ARG A 21 11.18 13.61 19.19
C ARG A 21 9.80 13.67 18.55
N HIS A 22 9.75 14.15 17.31
CA HIS A 22 8.59 14.00 16.44
C HIS A 22 8.46 12.51 16.15
N TYR A 23 7.85 11.79 17.08
CA TYR A 23 7.34 10.46 16.79
C TYR A 23 6.27 10.65 15.74
N ALA A 24 6.49 10.09 14.55
CA ALA A 24 5.42 9.99 13.57
C ALA A 24 4.32 9.13 14.21
N GLU A 25 3.18 9.76 14.50
CA GLU A 25 2.05 9.14 15.19
C GLU A 25 1.29 8.20 14.26
N ALA A 26 1.82 7.01 14.00
CA ALA A 26 1.05 5.82 13.61
C ALA A 26 0.16 5.87 12.34
N HIS A 27 0.66 5.48 11.15
CA HIS A 27 -0.15 5.57 9.91
C HIS A 27 -0.17 4.30 9.05
N THR A 28 -1.35 3.82 8.62
CA THR A 28 -1.56 2.70 7.68
C THR A 28 -2.33 3.17 6.44
N TRP A 29 -1.96 4.34 5.92
CA TRP A 29 -2.49 4.99 4.71
C TRP A 29 -1.36 5.61 3.90
N ILE A 30 -1.70 6.05 2.69
CA ILE A 30 -0.77 6.75 1.81
C ILE A 30 -0.64 8.22 2.20
N ASP A 31 0.61 8.67 2.34
CA ASP A 31 0.96 10.07 2.60
C ASP A 31 1.14 10.88 1.32
N CYS A 32 1.72 10.27 0.31
CA CYS A 32 2.35 11.00 -0.78
C CYS A 32 2.40 10.13 -2.03
N PHE A 33 1.95 10.67 -3.17
CA PHE A 33 2.15 10.08 -4.48
C PHE A 33 3.11 10.94 -5.30
N ASP A 34 3.97 10.29 -6.09
CA ASP A 34 4.88 10.97 -7.01
C ASP A 34 5.32 10.05 -8.16
N THR A 35 5.86 10.63 -9.22
CA THR A 35 6.52 9.88 -10.30
C THR A 35 8.03 9.74 -10.06
N ASP A 36 8.58 10.48 -9.08
CA ASP A 36 9.96 10.37 -8.64
C ASP A 36 10.05 9.62 -7.30
N ARG A 37 10.50 8.36 -7.36
CA ARG A 37 10.73 7.51 -6.19
C ARG A 37 11.73 8.12 -5.20
N SER A 38 12.79 8.76 -5.71
CA SER A 38 13.85 9.32 -4.87
C SER A 38 13.34 10.52 -4.06
N LYS A 39 12.51 11.35 -4.68
CA LYS A 39 11.80 12.44 -3.99
C LYS A 39 10.93 11.92 -2.85
N LEU A 40 10.17 10.84 -3.07
CA LEU A 40 9.35 10.24 -2.00
C LEU A 40 10.18 9.67 -0.85
N TYR A 41 11.25 8.94 -1.15
CA TYR A 41 11.98 8.18 -0.15
C TYR A 41 13.11 8.97 0.53
N ASP A 42 13.93 9.66 -0.25
CA ASP A 42 15.13 10.34 0.25
C ASP A 42 14.79 11.66 0.94
N GLN A 43 13.78 12.36 0.42
CA GLN A 43 13.31 13.65 0.95
C GLN A 43 12.06 13.51 1.86
N SER A 44 11.78 12.29 2.31
CA SER A 44 10.65 11.90 3.15
C SER A 44 10.43 12.79 4.39
N ALA A 45 11.52 13.24 5.03
CA ALA A 45 11.44 14.13 6.18
C ALA A 45 10.67 15.44 5.90
N SER A 46 10.72 15.94 4.65
CA SER A 46 10.10 17.21 4.27
C SER A 46 8.57 17.17 4.39
N TYR A 47 7.95 16.06 4.02
CA TYR A 47 6.49 15.92 4.12
C TYR A 47 6.04 15.15 5.36
N ILE A 48 6.86 14.25 5.90
CA ILE A 48 6.52 13.50 7.12
C ILE A 48 6.64 14.36 8.38
N PHE A 49 7.69 15.17 8.49
CA PHE A 49 7.97 15.99 9.68
C PHE A 49 7.84 17.49 9.45
N GLY A 50 7.55 17.92 8.21
CA GLY A 50 7.41 19.34 7.87
C GLY A 50 6.13 20.01 8.39
N GLY A 51 5.24 19.26 9.04
CA GLY A 51 3.93 19.77 9.47
C GLY A 51 3.15 20.35 8.28
N SER A 52 2.56 21.53 8.46
CA SER A 52 1.87 22.23 7.36
C SER A 52 2.81 22.69 6.25
N GLY A 53 4.12 22.81 6.52
CA GLY A 53 5.12 23.15 5.52
C GLY A 53 5.38 22.03 4.50
N GLY A 54 4.97 20.80 4.82
CA GLY A 54 5.02 19.65 3.90
C GLY A 54 3.85 19.59 2.91
N ASN A 55 2.84 20.43 3.08
CA ASN A 55 1.66 20.45 2.22
C ASN A 55 2.06 20.90 0.79
N GLY A 56 1.62 20.16 -0.22
CA GLY A 56 1.96 20.41 -1.62
C GLY A 56 3.33 19.89 -2.06
N PHE A 57 4.08 19.22 -1.19
CA PHE A 57 5.36 18.59 -1.54
C PHE A 57 5.21 17.52 -2.63
N CYS A 58 4.14 16.73 -2.57
CA CYS A 58 3.89 15.56 -3.42
C CYS A 58 3.19 15.95 -4.72
N GLU A 59 3.36 15.13 -5.76
CA GLU A 59 2.60 15.32 -7.00
C GLU A 59 1.13 14.85 -6.91
N GLY A 60 0.80 14.01 -5.93
CA GLY A 60 -0.58 13.64 -5.66
C GLY A 60 -0.84 13.21 -4.22
N TYR A 61 -2.12 13.17 -3.85
CA TYR A 61 -2.59 12.83 -2.50
C TYR A 61 -3.81 11.92 -2.53
N GLY A 62 -4.00 11.19 -1.43
CA GLY A 62 -5.24 10.47 -1.19
C GLY A 62 -6.43 11.41 -1.02
N ALA A 63 -7.61 10.90 -1.33
CA ALA A 63 -8.84 11.67 -1.27
C ALA A 63 -9.11 12.10 0.18
N GLY A 64 -9.30 13.40 0.42
CA GLY A 64 -9.55 13.95 1.75
C GLY A 64 -8.31 14.08 2.65
N TYR A 65 -7.10 13.83 2.14
CA TYR A 65 -5.87 13.91 2.94
C TYR A 65 -5.76 15.26 3.67
N PRO A 66 -5.67 15.31 5.01
CA PRO A 66 -5.68 16.58 5.75
C PRO A 66 -4.30 17.25 5.79
N GLY A 67 -3.23 16.53 5.45
CA GLY A 67 -1.85 16.98 5.58
C GLY A 67 -1.31 16.79 7.01
N ARG A 68 0.00 16.55 7.13
CA ARG A 68 0.66 16.31 8.43
C ARG A 68 0.81 17.57 9.30
N GLY A 69 0.33 18.72 8.83
CA GLY A 69 0.09 19.87 9.69
C GLY A 69 -1.10 19.69 10.64
N ASN A 70 -1.98 18.73 10.36
CA ASN A 70 -3.04 18.33 11.27
C ASN A 70 -2.46 17.34 12.30
N GLY A 71 -2.52 17.70 13.59
CA GLY A 71 -2.01 16.86 14.68
C GLY A 71 -2.82 15.56 14.85
N ASP A 72 -4.10 15.57 14.50
CA ASP A 72 -5.01 14.44 14.68
C ASP A 72 -5.12 13.57 13.41
N ILE A 73 -4.28 13.82 12.39
CA ILE A 73 -4.28 13.07 11.12
C ILE A 73 -4.29 11.56 11.33
N GLY A 74 -3.61 11.11 12.39
CA GLY A 74 -3.56 9.71 12.81
C GLY A 74 -4.96 9.11 12.94
N THR A 75 -5.80 9.76 13.73
CA THR A 75 -7.15 9.27 14.00
C THR A 75 -8.13 9.63 12.88
N GLU A 76 -7.98 10.80 12.26
CA GLU A 76 -8.96 11.32 11.29
C GLU A 76 -8.90 10.65 9.92
N TYR A 77 -7.69 10.24 9.50
CA TYR A 77 -7.45 9.75 8.14
C TYR A 77 -7.16 8.25 8.09
N THR A 78 -7.04 7.57 9.23
CA THR A 78 -7.07 6.10 9.24
C THR A 78 -8.47 5.62 8.86
N TYR A 79 -8.61 4.96 7.70
CA TYR A 79 -9.79 4.16 7.43
C TYR A 79 -9.52 2.69 7.75
N LYS A 80 -10.01 2.25 8.91
CA LYS A 80 -9.84 0.89 9.43
C LYS A 80 -11.16 0.13 9.35
N LEU A 81 -11.07 -1.10 8.84
CA LEU A 81 -12.18 -2.05 8.76
C LEU A 81 -11.80 -3.33 9.49
N LEU A 82 -12.64 -3.82 10.39
CA LEU A 82 -12.43 -5.11 11.04
C LEU A 82 -12.71 -6.26 10.06
N LYS A 83 -12.07 -7.42 10.27
CA LYS A 83 -12.22 -8.56 9.35
C LYS A 83 -13.68 -8.95 9.08
N ASN A 84 -14.53 -8.97 10.11
CA ASN A 84 -15.96 -9.26 9.95
C ASN A 84 -16.70 -8.19 9.12
N GLU A 85 -16.27 -6.93 9.17
CA GLU A 85 -16.82 -5.84 8.35
C GLU A 85 -16.37 -5.96 6.90
N VAL A 86 -15.11 -6.39 6.69
CA VAL A 86 -14.57 -6.69 5.36
C VAL A 86 -15.34 -7.83 4.71
N GLU A 87 -15.56 -8.93 5.44
CA GLU A 87 -16.31 -10.11 4.97
C GLU A 87 -17.79 -9.79 4.70
N ALA A 88 -18.36 -8.81 5.40
CA ALA A 88 -19.72 -8.35 5.19
C ALA A 88 -19.87 -7.37 4.00
N GLY A 89 -18.78 -6.94 3.36
CA GLY A 89 -18.82 -6.05 2.22
C GLY A 89 -18.99 -4.57 2.55
N SER A 90 -18.36 -4.11 3.63
CA SER A 90 -18.39 -2.71 4.04
C SER A 90 -17.87 -1.75 2.96
N PRO A 91 -18.26 -0.45 3.01
CA PRO A 91 -17.72 0.54 2.11
C PRO A 91 -16.20 0.58 2.12
N VAL A 92 -15.57 0.50 0.95
CA VAL A 92 -14.09 0.45 0.87
C VAL A 92 -13.43 1.82 1.01
N CYS A 93 -14.18 2.91 0.80
CA CYS A 93 -13.70 4.28 0.92
C CYS A 93 -14.39 5.02 2.06
N GLN A 94 -13.62 5.80 2.81
CA GLN A 94 -14.16 6.82 3.71
C GLN A 94 -14.89 7.88 2.89
N ASN A 95 -16.02 8.38 3.42
CA ASN A 95 -16.72 9.50 2.80
C ASN A 95 -15.99 10.82 3.15
N VAL A 96 -15.29 11.39 2.17
CA VAL A 96 -14.44 12.59 2.34
C VAL A 96 -15.05 13.87 1.77
N GLY A 97 -16.32 13.84 1.35
CA GLY A 97 -17.04 15.01 0.82
C GLY A 97 -16.52 15.53 -0.52
N SER A 98 -17.14 16.61 -1.03
CA SER A 98 -16.88 17.14 -2.37
C SER A 98 -15.60 17.99 -2.51
N THR A 99 -14.89 18.26 -1.41
CA THR A 99 -13.70 19.15 -1.38
C THR A 99 -12.38 18.37 -1.30
N SER A 100 -12.42 17.08 -1.62
CA SER A 100 -11.30 16.14 -1.52
C SER A 100 -10.01 16.65 -2.18
N TYR A 101 -10.13 17.29 -3.35
CA TYR A 101 -9.03 17.88 -4.11
C TYR A 101 -9.20 19.39 -4.21
N SER A 102 -8.47 20.13 -3.38
CA SER A 102 -8.50 21.59 -3.31
C SER A 102 -7.15 22.15 -2.83
N ASP A 103 -6.83 23.37 -3.27
CA ASP A 103 -5.59 24.08 -2.96
C ASP A 103 -4.33 23.30 -3.36
N TRP A 104 -3.57 22.83 -2.37
CA TRP A 104 -2.34 22.06 -2.56
C TRP A 104 -2.62 20.56 -2.75
N ARG A 105 -3.85 20.09 -2.47
CA ARG A 105 -4.26 18.70 -2.61
C ARG A 105 -4.69 18.46 -4.04
N LYS A 106 -3.78 17.86 -4.81
CA LYS A 106 -3.98 17.51 -6.21
C LYS A 106 -4.05 16.00 -6.41
N ARG A 107 -4.68 15.62 -7.51
CA ARG A 107 -4.60 14.28 -8.08
C ARG A 107 -3.20 14.08 -8.62
N LEU A 108 -2.72 12.84 -8.58
CA LEU A 108 -1.55 12.49 -9.37
C LEU A 108 -1.96 12.48 -10.86
N SER A 109 -1.17 13.11 -11.73
CA SER A 109 -1.35 13.04 -13.17
C SER A 109 -0.25 12.18 -13.79
N VAL A 110 -0.62 11.16 -14.56
CA VAL A 110 0.34 10.22 -15.19
C VAL A 110 -0.04 9.91 -16.63
N ALA A 111 0.93 9.53 -17.45
CA ALA A 111 0.67 8.94 -18.76
C ALA A 111 0.46 7.41 -18.65
N PRO A 112 -0.29 6.79 -19.57
CA PRO A 112 -0.29 5.33 -19.72
C PRO A 112 1.15 4.80 -19.89
N GLY A 113 1.46 3.69 -19.24
CA GLY A 113 2.78 3.07 -19.19
C GLY A 113 3.76 3.73 -18.20
N GLN A 114 3.40 4.87 -17.59
CA GLN A 114 4.25 5.53 -16.60
C GLN A 114 4.11 4.88 -15.22
N THR A 115 5.24 4.65 -14.55
CA THR A 115 5.27 4.22 -13.15
C THR A 115 4.97 5.39 -12.22
N ALA A 116 4.03 5.16 -11.31
CA ALA A 116 3.77 6.00 -10.14
C ALA A 116 4.29 5.31 -8.88
N TYR A 117 4.71 6.10 -7.91
CA TYR A 117 5.15 5.65 -6.60
C TYR A 117 4.28 6.27 -5.53
N PHE A 118 4.20 5.59 -4.39
CA PHE A 118 3.52 6.10 -3.22
C PHE A 118 4.24 5.70 -1.93
N ALA A 119 4.17 6.60 -0.96
CA ALA A 119 4.79 6.42 0.35
C ALA A 119 3.72 6.19 1.42
N TYR A 120 3.96 5.22 2.30
CA TYR A 120 3.18 4.97 3.50
C TYR A 120 4.11 4.64 4.67
N LEU A 121 3.65 4.87 5.89
CA LEU A 121 4.34 4.39 7.07
C LEU A 121 3.82 3.01 7.47
N PRO A 122 4.62 2.16 8.12
CA PRO A 122 4.16 0.83 8.52
C PRO A 122 3.48 0.78 9.90
N ASN A 123 3.34 1.91 10.58
CA ASN A 123 2.72 2.02 11.91
C ASN A 123 3.18 0.97 12.95
N GLY A 124 4.46 0.68 13.03
CA GLY A 124 4.99 -0.33 13.95
C GLY A 124 4.57 -1.77 13.63
N HIS A 125 3.73 -2.01 12.63
CA HIS A 125 3.23 -3.34 12.28
C HIS A 125 4.33 -4.26 11.76
N ILE A 126 5.44 -3.71 11.30
CA ILE A 126 6.58 -4.45 10.76
C ILE A 126 7.67 -4.66 11.82
N VAL A 127 8.13 -3.60 12.49
CA VAL A 127 9.31 -3.71 13.38
C VAL A 127 8.91 -4.06 14.81
N LYS A 128 7.83 -3.45 15.32
CA LYS A 128 7.41 -3.60 16.72
C LYS A 128 6.51 -4.82 16.89
N ASP A 129 5.44 -4.88 16.11
CA ASP A 129 4.44 -5.95 16.19
C ASP A 129 4.82 -7.14 15.33
N LYS A 130 5.60 -6.92 14.26
CA LYS A 130 6.04 -7.91 13.26
C LYS A 130 4.91 -8.68 12.55
N LYS A 131 3.66 -8.32 12.78
CA LYS A 131 2.47 -8.92 12.16
C LYS A 131 2.28 -8.56 10.70
N GLY A 132 2.85 -7.43 10.26
CA GLY A 132 2.76 -6.94 8.88
C GLY A 132 3.80 -7.63 7.98
N VAL A 133 4.72 -8.39 8.57
CA VAL A 133 5.76 -9.09 7.83
C VAL A 133 5.13 -10.27 7.10
N GLY A 134 5.01 -10.14 5.78
CA GLY A 134 4.42 -11.15 4.88
C GLY A 134 2.98 -10.86 4.47
N THR A 135 2.33 -9.81 5.00
CA THR A 135 1.07 -9.31 4.44
C THR A 135 1.32 -8.53 3.16
N GLN A 136 0.30 -8.42 2.31
CA GLN A 136 0.41 -7.75 1.02
C GLN A 136 -0.62 -6.64 0.86
N HIS A 137 -0.33 -5.72 -0.05
CA HIS A 137 -1.21 -4.64 -0.47
C HIS A 137 -1.36 -4.59 -1.99
N GLY A 138 -2.41 -3.94 -2.47
CA GLY A 138 -2.69 -3.74 -3.88
C GLY A 138 -3.28 -2.37 -4.17
N VAL A 139 -3.26 -1.99 -5.45
CA VAL A 139 -4.01 -0.85 -5.98
C VAL A 139 -5.10 -1.40 -6.88
N TYR A 140 -6.33 -1.03 -6.58
CA TYR A 140 -7.54 -1.56 -7.21
C TYR A 140 -8.31 -0.45 -7.91
N TRP A 141 -8.98 -0.79 -9.00
CA TRP A 141 -9.80 0.12 -9.79
C TRP A 141 -10.82 -0.63 -10.66
N THR A 142 -11.72 0.14 -11.27
CA THR A 142 -12.69 -0.40 -12.23
C THR A 142 -12.15 -0.44 -13.66
N GLY A 143 -11.01 0.20 -13.93
CA GLY A 143 -10.50 0.42 -15.30
C GLY A 143 -11.36 1.34 -16.16
N GLN A 144 -12.37 2.00 -15.59
CA GLN A 144 -13.31 2.88 -16.30
C GLN A 144 -13.30 4.29 -15.67
N VAL A 145 -13.39 5.31 -16.54
CA VAL A 145 -13.36 6.71 -16.11
C VAL A 145 -14.61 7.04 -15.28
N GLY A 146 -14.41 7.69 -14.14
CA GLY A 146 -15.50 8.19 -13.29
C GLY A 146 -16.26 7.12 -12.48
N THR A 147 -15.88 5.85 -12.55
CA THR A 147 -16.49 4.77 -11.77
C THR A 147 -15.62 4.35 -10.58
N SER A 148 -16.24 3.82 -9.52
CA SER A 148 -15.56 3.45 -8.27
C SER A 148 -15.91 2.02 -7.86
N LEU A 149 -14.96 1.35 -7.22
CA LEU A 149 -15.23 0.18 -6.39
C LEU A 149 -15.85 0.68 -5.09
N THR A 150 -16.88 0.00 -4.60
CA THR A 150 -17.70 0.54 -3.48
C THR A 150 -17.67 -0.35 -2.26
N SER A 151 -17.40 -1.64 -2.42
CA SER A 151 -17.41 -2.63 -1.35
C SER A 151 -16.03 -3.25 -1.17
N THR A 152 -15.72 -3.71 0.04
CA THR A 152 -14.56 -4.59 0.29
C THR A 152 -14.63 -5.90 -0.49
N LEU A 153 -15.82 -6.36 -0.90
CA LEU A 153 -15.98 -7.54 -1.77
C LEU A 153 -15.46 -7.30 -3.19
N ASP A 154 -15.26 -6.03 -3.57
CA ASP A 154 -14.70 -5.67 -4.87
C ASP A 154 -13.16 -5.76 -4.90
N MET A 155 -12.48 -6.05 -3.77
CA MET A 155 -11.02 -6.14 -3.69
C MET A 155 -10.50 -7.50 -4.19
N THR A 156 -10.83 -7.83 -5.44
CA THR A 156 -10.51 -9.11 -6.10
C THR A 156 -9.36 -8.96 -7.10
N PRO A 157 -8.73 -10.08 -7.52
CA PRO A 157 -7.64 -10.03 -8.49
C PRO A 157 -7.99 -9.36 -9.82
N GLU A 158 -9.24 -9.44 -10.26
CA GLU A 158 -9.73 -8.85 -11.52
C GLU A 158 -9.72 -7.32 -11.49
N HIS A 159 -9.77 -6.73 -10.30
CA HIS A 159 -9.74 -5.28 -10.11
C HIS A 159 -8.36 -4.74 -9.76
N LEU A 160 -7.33 -5.59 -9.64
CA LEU A 160 -5.95 -5.14 -9.44
C LEU A 160 -5.45 -4.41 -10.69
N LEU A 161 -4.95 -3.18 -10.50
CA LEU A 161 -4.43 -2.34 -11.58
C LEU A 161 -3.33 -3.04 -12.39
N ASP A 162 -2.36 -3.63 -11.70
CA ASP A 162 -1.20 -4.30 -12.32
C ASP A 162 -1.34 -5.84 -12.27
N GLY A 163 -2.53 -6.35 -11.93
CA GLY A 163 -2.80 -7.78 -11.81
C GLY A 163 -2.07 -8.51 -10.67
N HIS A 164 -1.38 -7.78 -9.78
CA HIS A 164 -0.64 -8.37 -8.67
C HIS A 164 -0.66 -7.47 -7.42
N THR A 165 -0.35 -8.10 -6.28
CA THR A 165 -0.12 -7.46 -4.99
C THR A 165 1.38 -7.39 -4.68
N MET A 166 1.75 -6.52 -3.74
CA MET A 166 3.13 -6.33 -3.29
C MET A 166 3.23 -6.52 -1.78
N ASP A 167 4.40 -6.91 -1.28
CA ASP A 167 4.64 -7.03 0.16
C ASP A 167 4.47 -5.67 0.84
N TYR A 168 3.73 -5.65 1.95
CA TYR A 168 3.59 -4.47 2.82
C TYR A 168 4.90 -4.10 3.52
N ASP A 169 5.78 -5.08 3.71
CA ASP A 169 7.13 -4.88 4.21
C ASP A 169 8.13 -4.97 3.07
N ASP A 170 8.71 -3.83 2.66
CA ASP A 170 9.75 -3.78 1.63
C ASP A 170 11.14 -4.23 2.12
N GLY A 171 11.25 -4.62 3.40
CA GLY A 171 12.49 -5.09 4.03
C GLY A 171 13.43 -3.98 4.50
N ASN A 172 13.13 -2.71 4.21
CA ASN A 172 14.02 -1.59 4.45
C ASN A 172 13.34 -0.45 5.23
N CYS A 173 12.09 -0.14 4.94
CA CYS A 173 11.29 0.83 5.67
C CYS A 173 11.02 0.40 7.12
N GLY A 174 10.59 1.38 7.92
CA GLY A 174 10.14 1.14 9.29
C GLY A 174 11.08 1.68 10.37
N GLU A 175 10.65 1.46 11.61
CA GLU A 175 11.18 2.14 12.78
C GLU A 175 12.61 1.74 13.13
N THR A 176 13.31 2.68 13.76
CA THR A 176 14.70 2.50 14.19
C THR A 176 14.85 1.40 15.23
N VAL A 177 13.82 1.16 16.04
CA VAL A 177 13.85 0.22 17.17
C VAL A 177 12.62 -0.69 17.24
N ASP A 178 12.82 -1.91 17.74
CA ASP A 178 11.75 -2.86 18.07
C ASP A 178 10.99 -2.46 19.34
N SER A 179 9.99 -3.27 19.70
CA SER A 179 9.16 -3.07 20.91
C SER A 179 9.95 -3.14 22.23
N ASN A 180 11.15 -3.71 22.23
CA ASN A 180 12.05 -3.79 23.38
C ASN A 180 13.11 -2.68 23.38
N GLY A 181 13.11 -1.80 22.37
CA GLY A 181 14.11 -0.74 22.19
C GLY A 181 15.43 -1.22 21.56
N ASN A 182 15.51 -2.44 21.05
CA ASN A 182 16.67 -2.92 20.30
C ASN A 182 16.67 -2.33 18.89
N PRO A 183 17.83 -2.18 18.22
CA PRO A 183 17.87 -1.76 16.81
C PRO A 183 17.00 -2.65 15.92
N GLY A 184 16.11 -2.04 15.14
CA GLY A 184 15.17 -2.73 14.25
C GLY A 184 15.79 -3.22 12.94
N GLY A 185 17.02 -2.78 12.62
CA GLY A 185 17.70 -3.09 11.35
C GLY A 185 17.07 -2.40 10.14
N ARG A 186 16.20 -1.41 10.36
CA ARG A 186 15.49 -0.65 9.31
C ARG A 186 16.12 0.72 9.09
N ALA A 187 15.69 1.39 8.02
CA ALA A 187 16.18 2.70 7.62
C ALA A 187 15.86 3.83 8.61
N GLY A 188 14.91 3.62 9.52
CA GLY A 188 14.66 4.49 10.68
C GLY A 188 13.38 5.30 10.58
N ASP A 189 13.09 6.01 11.67
CA ASP A 189 11.85 6.77 11.81
C ASP A 189 11.76 7.88 10.74
N GLY A 190 10.64 7.91 10.02
CA GLY A 190 10.44 8.80 8.87
C GLY A 190 11.02 8.31 7.56
N LYS A 191 11.49 7.06 7.48
CA LYS A 191 11.72 6.37 6.20
C LYS A 191 10.51 5.52 5.84
N PRO A 192 9.70 5.97 4.84
CA PRO A 192 8.47 5.29 4.48
C PRO A 192 8.74 4.03 3.68
N CYS A 193 7.77 3.13 3.70
CA CYS A 193 7.67 2.06 2.73
C CYS A 193 7.21 2.66 1.40
N ILE A 194 7.76 2.14 0.30
CA ILE A 194 7.42 2.63 -1.04
C ILE A 194 6.74 1.53 -1.83
N GLY A 195 5.49 1.80 -2.22
CA GLY A 195 4.81 1.04 -3.25
C GLY A 195 4.93 1.72 -4.62
N SER A 196 4.60 0.96 -5.67
CA SER A 196 4.48 1.49 -7.03
C SER A 196 3.32 0.84 -7.77
N PHE A 197 2.89 1.48 -8.85
CA PHE A 197 2.01 0.89 -9.84
C PHE A 197 2.28 1.46 -11.23
N VAL A 198 1.80 0.79 -12.28
CA VAL A 198 1.92 1.25 -13.67
C VAL A 198 0.55 1.31 -14.31
N VAL A 199 0.13 2.50 -14.77
CA VAL A 199 -1.13 2.57 -15.54
C VAL A 199 -0.97 1.77 -16.83
N PRO A 200 -1.84 0.79 -17.14
CA PRO A 200 -1.70 -0.02 -18.34
C PRO A 200 -1.66 0.82 -19.61
N GLU A 201 -0.86 0.40 -20.58
CA GLU A 201 -0.86 1.02 -21.92
C GLU A 201 -2.26 0.98 -22.54
N GLY A 202 -2.59 2.02 -23.32
CA GLY A 202 -3.90 2.14 -23.95
C GLY A 202 -5.04 2.59 -23.02
N THR A 203 -4.77 2.80 -21.72
CA THR A 203 -5.73 3.42 -20.80
C THR A 203 -6.16 4.78 -21.34
N ALA A 204 -7.48 4.99 -21.45
CA ALA A 204 -8.03 6.22 -21.98
C ALA A 204 -7.75 7.41 -21.06
N PRO A 205 -7.63 8.64 -21.59
CA PRO A 205 -7.50 9.82 -20.75
C PRO A 205 -8.75 10.05 -19.90
N GLY A 206 -8.57 10.46 -18.65
CA GLY A 206 -9.67 10.74 -17.73
C GLY A 206 -9.28 10.59 -16.26
N VAL A 207 -10.27 10.81 -15.39
CA VAL A 207 -10.10 10.65 -13.94
C VAL A 207 -10.61 9.28 -13.51
N TYR A 208 -9.74 8.52 -12.86
CA TYR A 208 -10.01 7.17 -12.36
C TYR A 208 -10.05 7.18 -10.84
N ASN A 209 -11.03 6.49 -10.26
CA ASN A 209 -11.10 6.29 -8.82
C ASN A 209 -10.36 4.99 -8.47
N MET A 210 -9.41 5.10 -7.56
CA MET A 210 -8.47 4.06 -7.17
C MET A 210 -8.61 3.78 -5.68
N VAL A 211 -8.26 2.56 -5.30
CA VAL A 211 -8.21 2.13 -3.90
C VAL A 211 -6.86 1.47 -3.65
N TRP A 212 -6.03 2.05 -2.80
CA TRP A 212 -4.96 1.28 -2.17
C TRP A 212 -5.57 0.52 -1.00
N TYR A 213 -5.34 -0.78 -0.93
CA TYR A 213 -5.97 -1.65 0.06
C TYR A 213 -4.97 -2.71 0.53
N TRP A 214 -4.97 -3.00 1.83
CA TRP A 214 -4.19 -4.08 2.39
C TRP A 214 -4.88 -4.72 3.59
N THR A 215 -4.62 -6.01 3.78
CA THR A 215 -5.16 -6.80 4.88
C THR A 215 -4.06 -7.04 5.90
N PHE A 216 -4.27 -6.58 7.13
CA PHE A 216 -3.40 -6.87 8.25
C PHE A 216 -3.74 -8.22 8.89
N TRP A 217 -3.81 -9.24 8.04
CA TRP A 217 -3.88 -10.65 8.40
C TRP A 217 -3.54 -11.49 7.16
N LEU A 218 -3.19 -12.76 7.40
CA LEU A 218 -3.16 -13.82 6.40
C LEU A 218 -4.19 -14.88 6.79
N ASP A 219 -4.89 -15.43 5.81
CA ASP A 219 -5.88 -16.49 6.06
C ASP A 219 -5.22 -17.82 6.44
N ASN A 220 -3.98 -18.04 5.98
CA ASN A 220 -3.16 -19.18 6.38
C ASN A 220 -2.14 -18.75 7.44
N GLU A 221 -2.27 -19.27 8.66
CA GLU A 221 -1.35 -19.00 9.77
C GLU A 221 0.11 -19.41 9.43
N SER A 222 0.32 -20.47 8.65
CA SER A 222 1.67 -20.91 8.27
C SER A 222 2.33 -19.99 7.23
N ALA A 223 1.58 -19.07 6.63
CA ALA A 223 2.10 -18.11 5.66
C ALA A 223 2.74 -16.87 6.33
N TYR A 224 2.53 -16.66 7.65
CA TYR A 224 3.19 -15.57 8.36
C TYR A 224 4.70 -15.79 8.38
N LYS A 225 5.46 -14.75 8.02
CA LYS A 225 6.92 -14.79 8.11
C LYS A 225 7.39 -14.84 9.57
N ASP A 226 6.67 -14.17 10.48
CA ASP A 226 6.88 -14.30 11.93
C ASP A 226 5.81 -15.19 12.59
N GLN A 227 6.16 -16.46 12.79
CA GLN A 227 5.29 -17.47 13.40
C GLN A 227 5.00 -17.23 14.90
N GLN A 228 5.74 -16.34 15.58
CA GLN A 228 5.41 -15.99 16.98
C GLN A 228 4.23 -15.01 17.02
N GLN A 229 4.00 -14.28 15.94
CA GLN A 229 2.99 -13.22 15.82
C GLN A 229 1.74 -13.66 15.03
N SER A 230 1.73 -14.90 14.52
CA SER A 230 0.65 -15.47 13.72
C SER A 230 -0.65 -15.70 14.51
N LYS A 231 -0.62 -15.63 15.86
CA LYS A 231 -1.74 -15.98 16.74
C LYS A 231 -2.41 -14.76 17.38
N GLY A 232 -3.74 -14.79 17.45
CA GLY A 232 -4.54 -13.91 18.33
C GLY A 232 -4.83 -12.51 17.81
N TYR A 233 -4.70 -12.24 16.50
CA TYR A 233 -5.14 -10.98 15.91
C TYR A 233 -6.49 -11.14 15.20
N PHE A 234 -7.44 -10.24 15.49
CA PHE A 234 -8.81 -10.29 14.95
C PHE A 234 -8.91 -9.86 13.48
N GLY A 235 -7.81 -9.41 12.88
CA GLY A 235 -7.73 -8.96 11.49
C GLY A 235 -8.34 -7.58 11.29
N ALA A 236 -7.59 -6.70 10.63
CA ALA A 236 -8.07 -5.39 10.20
C ALA A 236 -7.56 -5.09 8.80
N ALA A 237 -8.36 -4.44 7.98
CA ALA A 237 -7.94 -3.92 6.68
C ALA A 237 -7.86 -2.41 6.77
N TYR A 238 -7.04 -1.84 5.91
CA TYR A 238 -6.96 -0.41 5.75
C TYR A 238 -6.98 -0.06 4.28
N SER A 239 -7.56 1.09 3.98
CA SER A 239 -7.59 1.61 2.62
C SER A 239 -7.22 3.09 2.56
N THR A 240 -6.79 3.49 1.38
CA THR A 240 -6.71 4.88 0.99
C THR A 240 -7.29 5.00 -0.40
N CYS A 241 -8.42 5.67 -0.53
CA CYS A 241 -9.00 5.95 -1.82
C CYS A 241 -8.40 7.23 -2.40
N PHE A 242 -8.21 7.27 -3.71
CA PHE A 242 -7.59 8.39 -4.39
C PHE A 242 -8.05 8.47 -5.85
N GLU A 243 -7.93 9.65 -6.44
CA GLU A 243 -8.20 9.90 -7.85
C GLU A 243 -6.89 10.06 -8.61
N LEU A 244 -6.80 9.38 -9.75
CA LEU A 244 -5.68 9.43 -10.68
C LEU A 244 -6.15 10.06 -11.99
N GLU A 245 -5.43 11.07 -12.48
CA GLU A 245 -5.67 11.65 -13.79
C GLU A 245 -4.74 10.99 -14.82
N VAL A 246 -5.32 10.20 -15.72
CA VAL A 246 -4.59 9.65 -16.86
C VAL A 246 -4.61 10.68 -17.98
N THR A 247 -3.43 11.10 -18.40
CA THR A 247 -3.23 12.10 -19.45
C THR A 247 -3.18 11.45 -20.83
N GLY A 248 -3.52 12.22 -21.88
CA GLY A 248 -3.36 11.77 -23.25
C GLY A 248 -1.90 11.58 -23.61
N GLY A 249 -1.48 10.34 -23.87
CA GLY A 249 -0.17 10.08 -24.45
C GLY A 249 -0.07 10.69 -25.85
N ALA A 250 1.03 11.38 -26.14
CA ALA A 250 1.40 11.86 -27.48
C ALA A 250 1.80 10.72 -28.44
N GLY A 251 1.09 9.59 -28.39
CA GLY A 251 1.25 8.48 -29.33
C GLY A 251 0.08 8.50 -30.30
N ASN A 252 0.36 8.49 -31.61
CA ASN A 252 -0.65 8.28 -32.65
C ASN A 252 -1.49 7.05 -32.31
N VAL A 253 -2.70 7.29 -31.81
CA VAL A 253 -3.68 6.24 -31.54
C VAL A 253 -4.15 5.70 -32.88
N THR A 254 -3.53 4.61 -33.33
CA THR A 254 -4.21 3.70 -34.24
C THR A 254 -5.18 2.94 -33.35
N ILE A 255 -6.47 3.30 -33.40
CA ILE A 255 -7.52 2.52 -32.75
C ILE A 255 -7.57 1.17 -33.47
N VAL A 256 -6.85 0.19 -32.94
CA VAL A 256 -7.17 -1.22 -33.18
C VAL A 256 -8.24 -1.55 -32.15
N GLN A 257 -9.47 -1.63 -32.63
CA GLN A 257 -10.61 -2.08 -31.85
C GLN A 257 -10.29 -3.48 -31.30
N GLN A 258 -9.99 -3.56 -30.00
CA GLN A 258 -9.76 -4.83 -29.32
C GLN A 258 -11.09 -5.60 -29.33
N ALA A 259 -11.14 -6.64 -30.16
CA ALA A 259 -12.27 -7.57 -30.18
C ALA A 259 -12.42 -8.20 -28.79
N ALA A 260 -13.66 -8.42 -28.37
CA ALA A 260 -14.00 -9.09 -27.13
C ALA A 260 -13.17 -10.37 -26.94
N PRO A 261 -12.70 -10.67 -25.71
CA PRO A 261 -11.93 -11.88 -25.46
C PRO A 261 -12.77 -13.10 -25.84
N SER A 262 -12.24 -13.89 -26.76
CA SER A 262 -12.79 -15.19 -27.14
C SER A 262 -12.74 -16.14 -25.93
N PRO A 263 -13.72 -17.04 -25.74
CA PRO A 263 -13.66 -18.05 -24.70
C PRO A 263 -12.35 -18.86 -24.82
N TRP A 264 -11.66 -19.02 -23.69
CA TRP A 264 -10.46 -19.84 -23.59
C TRP A 264 -10.71 -21.27 -24.11
N THR A 265 -10.07 -21.65 -25.21
CA THR A 265 -9.92 -23.05 -25.60
C THR A 265 -8.62 -23.56 -25.00
N PRO A 266 -8.64 -24.59 -24.12
CA PRO A 266 -7.42 -25.13 -23.54
C PRO A 266 -6.52 -25.74 -24.62
N ALA A 267 -5.21 -25.49 -24.49
CA ALA A 267 -4.20 -26.03 -25.38
C ALA A 267 -4.13 -27.57 -25.30
N PRO A 268 -3.82 -28.27 -26.41
CA PRO A 268 -3.66 -29.72 -26.40
C PRO A 268 -2.43 -30.15 -25.58
N PRO A 269 -2.47 -31.34 -24.97
CA PRO A 269 -1.39 -31.83 -24.12
C PRO A 269 -0.12 -32.09 -24.94
N VAL A 270 1.01 -31.59 -24.42
CA VAL A 270 2.36 -31.86 -24.92
C VAL A 270 2.71 -33.32 -24.60
N SER A 271 3.05 -34.10 -25.61
CA SER A 271 3.49 -35.49 -25.49
C SER A 271 4.94 -35.55 -24.98
N THR A 272 5.13 -36.13 -23.81
CA THR A 272 6.46 -36.46 -23.24
C THR A 272 7.04 -37.70 -23.94
N PRO A 273 8.33 -37.71 -24.35
CA PRO A 273 8.98 -38.91 -24.86
C PRO A 273 9.27 -39.92 -23.75
N ALA A 274 9.12 -41.20 -24.08
CA ALA A 274 9.40 -42.34 -23.20
C ALA A 274 10.91 -42.48 -22.90
N PRO A 275 11.31 -42.85 -21.68
CA PRO A 275 12.69 -43.23 -21.38
C PRO A 275 12.92 -44.72 -21.70
N ASP A 276 13.98 -44.98 -22.46
CA ASP A 276 14.53 -46.31 -22.69
C ASP A 276 15.07 -46.93 -21.40
N ALA A 277 14.87 -48.24 -21.30
CA ALA A 277 15.28 -49.10 -20.20
C ALA A 277 16.75 -49.54 -20.33
N LEU A 278 17.51 -49.45 -19.23
CA LEU A 278 18.65 -50.34 -18.97
C LEU A 278 18.69 -50.76 -17.49
N VAL A 279 18.15 -51.96 -17.25
CA VAL A 279 18.72 -53.12 -16.54
C VAL A 279 19.70 -52.87 -15.37
N GLY A 280 19.35 -53.39 -14.18
CA GLY A 280 20.27 -54.27 -13.43
C GLY A 280 20.42 -54.11 -11.91
N ALA A 281 19.88 -55.09 -11.17
CA ALA A 281 20.34 -55.66 -9.89
C ALA A 281 19.90 -55.05 -8.52
N GLU A 282 18.99 -55.81 -7.89
CA GLU A 282 18.88 -56.22 -6.46
C GLU A 282 20.20 -56.17 -5.64
N ALA A 283 20.26 -56.08 -4.30
CA ALA A 283 19.30 -55.96 -3.20
C ALA A 283 20.08 -55.64 -1.89
N ALA A 284 19.36 -55.08 -0.91
CA ALA A 284 19.55 -55.16 0.54
C ALA A 284 20.90 -54.77 1.18
N LEU A 285 20.87 -53.79 2.10
CA LEU A 285 20.92 -54.06 3.54
C LEU A 285 20.80 -52.78 4.38
N ALA A 286 20.36 -53.00 5.62
CA ALA A 286 19.93 -52.04 6.60
C ALA A 286 21.05 -51.19 7.22
N GLY A 287 20.64 -50.02 7.74
CA GLY A 287 21.11 -49.46 9.00
C GLY A 287 22.51 -48.85 9.03
N THR A 288 22.58 -47.54 9.20
CA THR A 288 23.34 -46.87 10.28
C THR A 288 23.14 -45.35 10.18
N THR A 289 22.87 -44.74 11.33
CA THR A 289 22.80 -43.28 11.56
C THR A 289 24.16 -42.61 11.32
N PRO A 290 24.23 -41.46 10.63
CA PRO A 290 25.46 -40.66 10.57
C PRO A 290 25.59 -39.72 11.78
N PRO A 291 26.83 -39.47 12.27
CA PRO A 291 27.14 -38.56 13.38
C PRO A 291 27.04 -37.08 12.97
N PRO A 292 27.00 -36.12 13.93
CA PRO A 292 26.76 -34.72 13.64
C PRO A 292 27.93 -34.09 12.87
N ALA A 293 27.57 -33.30 11.85
CA ALA A 293 28.52 -32.56 11.02
C ALA A 293 29.24 -31.48 11.84
N ALA A 294 30.57 -31.43 11.67
CA ALA A 294 31.45 -30.46 12.30
C ALA A 294 31.30 -29.06 11.68
N THR A 295 31.34 -28.05 12.55
CA THR A 295 31.44 -26.63 12.25
C THR A 295 32.74 -26.31 11.49
N PRO A 296 32.70 -25.59 10.35
CA PRO A 296 33.93 -25.09 9.73
C PRO A 296 34.48 -23.88 10.48
N VAL A 297 35.79 -23.93 10.75
CA VAL A 297 36.63 -22.86 11.29
C VAL A 297 36.89 -21.81 10.18
N PRO A 298 36.95 -20.50 10.48
CA PRO A 298 37.22 -19.47 9.46
C PRO A 298 38.68 -19.52 9.00
N GLU A 299 38.88 -19.58 7.70
CA GLU A 299 40.19 -19.54 7.05
C GLU A 299 40.74 -18.11 7.03
N ALA A 300 42.01 -17.97 7.44
CA ALA A 300 42.69 -16.70 7.62
C ALA A 300 43.03 -16.02 6.28
N MET A 301 42.85 -14.70 6.22
CA MET A 301 43.30 -13.87 5.09
C MET A 301 44.85 -13.80 5.04
N PRO A 302 45.47 -13.93 3.86
CA PRO A 302 46.88 -13.58 3.69
C PRO A 302 47.04 -12.09 3.39
N ALA A 303 48.08 -11.51 3.99
CA ALA A 303 48.50 -10.13 3.80
C ALA A 303 49.70 -10.03 2.84
N THR A 304 49.63 -9.01 1.96
CA THR A 304 50.71 -8.12 1.46
C THR A 304 51.83 -8.65 0.55
N THR A 305 51.89 -8.10 -0.69
CA THR A 305 53.05 -7.45 -1.40
C THR A 305 52.62 -7.15 -2.86
N ALA A 306 53.02 -6.13 -3.63
CA ALA A 306 53.97 -5.00 -3.60
C ALA A 306 53.51 -3.96 -4.70
N PRO A 307 54.09 -2.75 -4.83
CA PRO A 307 53.53 -1.65 -5.61
C PRO A 307 53.89 -1.68 -7.12
N ILE A 308 52.97 -1.15 -7.94
CA ILE A 308 53.06 -1.03 -9.41
C ILE A 308 53.94 0.19 -9.78
N PRO A 309 54.79 0.10 -10.81
CA PRO A 309 55.65 1.20 -11.24
C PRO A 309 54.86 2.29 -11.98
N VAL A 310 55.22 3.55 -11.70
CA VAL A 310 54.67 4.76 -12.33
C VAL A 310 55.37 5.00 -13.68
N GLU A 311 54.60 5.03 -14.77
CA GLU A 311 55.06 5.47 -16.08
C GLU A 311 55.26 6.98 -16.13
N ALA A 312 56.38 7.38 -16.75
CA ALA A 312 56.76 8.76 -16.99
C ALA A 312 55.91 9.38 -18.11
N GLN A 313 55.24 10.50 -17.82
CA GLN A 313 54.57 11.32 -18.82
C GLN A 313 55.48 12.45 -19.32
N THR A 314 55.49 12.59 -20.64
CA THR A 314 56.21 13.59 -21.46
C THR A 314 55.69 15.02 -21.21
N PRO A 315 56.52 16.08 -21.29
CA PRO A 315 56.08 17.45 -21.08
C PRO A 315 55.39 18.03 -22.33
N GLY A 316 54.15 18.47 -22.21
CA GLY A 316 53.39 19.10 -23.29
C GLY A 316 52.61 20.35 -22.84
N ALA A 317 53.00 21.48 -23.44
CA ALA A 317 52.28 22.75 -23.64
C ALA A 317 51.87 23.61 -22.41
N THR A 318 52.55 24.76 -22.33
CA THR A 318 52.24 25.96 -21.55
C THR A 318 50.85 26.55 -21.87
N PRO A 319 49.98 26.79 -20.86
CA PRO A 319 48.79 27.62 -21.02
C PRO A 319 49.13 29.13 -20.89
N ALA A 320 48.47 29.93 -21.72
CA ALA A 320 48.54 31.40 -21.72
C ALA A 320 48.03 32.03 -20.40
N PRO A 321 48.43 33.28 -20.06
CA PRO A 321 48.10 33.90 -18.79
C PRO A 321 46.61 34.28 -18.71
N MET A 322 45.93 33.75 -17.70
CA MET A 322 44.56 34.11 -17.37
C MET A 322 44.54 35.48 -16.68
N GLY A 323 43.70 36.39 -17.20
CA GLY A 323 43.58 37.77 -16.74
C GLY A 323 43.13 37.89 -15.29
N ALA A 324 43.54 38.99 -14.66
CA ALA A 324 43.26 39.33 -13.27
C ALA A 324 41.76 39.44 -12.95
N PRO A 325 41.33 39.07 -11.73
CA PRO A 325 39.93 39.19 -11.32
C PRO A 325 39.52 40.65 -11.15
N ALA A 326 38.35 41.00 -11.67
CA ALA A 326 37.70 42.28 -11.46
C ALA A 326 37.33 42.47 -9.97
N SER A 327 37.50 43.69 -9.47
CA SER A 327 37.19 44.07 -8.09
C SER A 327 35.70 43.92 -7.76
N PRO A 328 35.35 43.52 -6.52
CA PRO A 328 33.96 43.34 -6.12
C PRO A 328 33.22 44.68 -6.02
N LEU A 329 31.99 44.69 -6.54
CA LEU A 329 31.06 45.81 -6.51
C LEU A 329 30.58 46.05 -5.07
N ALA A 330 30.57 47.31 -4.65
CA ALA A 330 30.18 47.72 -3.30
C ALA A 330 28.72 47.36 -2.98
N THR A 331 28.52 46.69 -1.84
CA THR A 331 27.20 46.39 -1.27
C THR A 331 26.49 47.67 -0.84
N PRO A 332 25.23 47.92 -1.26
CA PRO A 332 24.47 49.08 -0.79
C PRO A 332 24.10 48.95 0.70
N ALA A 333 24.10 50.09 1.39
CA ALA A 333 23.78 50.21 2.81
C ALA A 333 22.32 49.83 3.11
N PRO A 334 22.02 49.28 4.31
CA PRO A 334 20.68 48.84 4.67
C PRO A 334 19.71 50.02 4.78
N THR A 335 18.59 49.91 4.08
CA THR A 335 17.43 50.79 4.23
C THR A 335 16.79 50.58 5.60
N THR A 336 16.48 51.68 6.27
CA THR A 336 15.78 51.71 7.57
C THR A 336 14.45 50.97 7.50
N PRO A 337 14.09 50.17 8.52
CA PRO A 337 12.82 49.44 8.56
C PRO A 337 11.64 50.41 8.65
N LEU A 338 10.62 50.12 7.86
CA LEU A 338 9.33 50.79 7.88
C LEU A 338 8.67 50.56 9.25
N VAL A 339 8.25 51.65 9.90
CA VAL A 339 7.57 51.61 11.20
C VAL A 339 6.20 50.94 11.01
N THR A 340 6.06 49.71 11.49
CA THR A 340 4.77 49.03 11.60
C THR A 340 3.91 49.75 12.65
N PRO A 341 2.70 50.23 12.32
CA PRO A 341 1.82 50.82 13.31
C PRO A 341 1.40 49.79 14.36
N ALA A 342 1.28 50.25 15.61
CA ALA A 342 0.89 49.44 16.75
C ALA A 342 -0.49 48.77 16.53
N PRO A 343 -0.70 47.53 17.02
CA PRO A 343 -1.97 46.84 16.89
C PRO A 343 -3.09 47.59 17.60
N THR A 344 -4.18 47.85 16.88
CA THR A 344 -5.43 48.36 17.42
C THR A 344 -5.96 47.39 18.48
N ALA A 345 -6.29 47.91 19.66
CA ALA A 345 -6.87 47.12 20.75
C ALA A 345 -8.15 46.38 20.27
N PRO A 346 -8.33 45.10 20.65
CA PRO A 346 -9.53 44.36 20.28
C PRO A 346 -10.75 45.01 20.93
N MET A 347 -11.79 45.27 20.12
CA MET A 347 -13.11 45.63 20.60
C MET A 347 -13.60 44.55 21.56
N ALA A 348 -14.11 44.97 22.71
CA ALA A 348 -14.71 44.09 23.70
C ALA A 348 -15.86 43.28 23.08
N THR A 349 -15.72 41.96 23.12
CA THR A 349 -16.80 41.01 22.78
C THR A 349 -17.98 41.25 23.72
N PRO A 350 -19.20 41.50 23.20
CA PRO A 350 -20.38 41.61 24.06
C PRO A 350 -20.65 40.27 24.75
N ALA A 351 -21.02 40.35 26.03
CA ALA A 351 -21.34 39.21 26.87
C ALA A 351 -22.47 38.35 26.26
N PRO A 352 -22.42 37.01 26.40
CA PRO A 352 -23.46 36.13 25.88
C PRO A 352 -24.80 36.43 26.58
N THR A 353 -25.81 36.76 25.80
CA THR A 353 -27.20 36.78 26.23
C THR A 353 -27.64 35.37 26.63
N ASN A 354 -28.19 35.24 27.84
CA ASN A 354 -28.73 33.99 28.38
C ASN A 354 -29.69 33.31 27.39
N PRO A 355 -29.59 31.98 27.19
CA PRO A 355 -30.57 31.26 26.40
C PRO A 355 -31.93 31.31 27.10
N MET A 356 -32.93 31.70 26.31
CA MET A 356 -34.34 31.73 26.65
C MET A 356 -34.78 30.31 27.07
N GLU A 357 -35.54 30.23 28.17
CA GLU A 357 -36.07 28.97 28.71
C GLU A 357 -36.83 28.19 27.64
N THR A 358 -36.36 26.98 27.34
CA THR A 358 -37.11 25.98 26.60
C THR A 358 -38.17 25.39 27.52
N SER A 359 -39.44 25.68 27.25
CA SER A 359 -40.59 25.09 27.92
C SER A 359 -40.57 23.56 27.90
N ALA A 360 -40.99 22.96 29.01
CA ALA A 360 -41.05 21.53 29.28
C ALA A 360 -41.82 20.71 28.21
N PRO A 361 -41.46 19.42 28.01
CA PRO A 361 -42.13 18.57 27.03
C PRO A 361 -43.52 18.15 27.52
N THR A 362 -44.53 18.40 26.69
CA THR A 362 -45.90 17.90 26.84
C THR A 362 -45.90 16.37 26.74
N LEU A 363 -46.52 15.71 27.71
CA LEU A 363 -46.74 14.26 27.73
C LEU A 363 -47.59 13.81 26.52
N PRO A 364 -47.28 12.64 25.91
CA PRO A 364 -48.07 12.12 24.81
C PRO A 364 -49.45 11.62 25.29
N ILE A 365 -50.49 12.04 24.58
CA ILE A 365 -51.87 11.57 24.73
C ILE A 365 -51.94 10.12 24.24
N GLU A 366 -52.35 9.20 25.11
CA GLU A 366 -52.66 7.83 24.72
C GLU A 366 -53.87 7.81 23.79
N THR A 367 -53.70 7.19 22.62
CA THR A 367 -54.80 6.89 21.69
C THR A 367 -55.14 5.41 21.84
N PRO A 368 -56.42 5.02 22.04
CA PRO A 368 -56.76 3.61 22.23
C PRO A 368 -56.66 2.85 20.91
N VAL A 369 -55.78 1.85 20.87
CA VAL A 369 -55.64 0.92 19.74
C VAL A 369 -56.77 -0.11 19.79
N VAL A 370 -57.61 -0.10 18.76
CA VAL A 370 -58.62 -1.13 18.51
C VAL A 370 -57.92 -2.37 17.93
N PRO A 371 -58.19 -3.60 18.41
CA PRO A 371 -57.50 -4.79 17.89
C PRO A 371 -57.99 -5.11 16.47
N MET A 372 -57.09 -5.01 15.50
CA MET A 372 -57.34 -5.42 14.12
C MET A 372 -57.13 -6.94 14.01
N ALA A 373 -58.14 -7.64 13.51
CA ALA A 373 -58.17 -9.09 13.39
C ALA A 373 -57.10 -9.62 12.42
N THR A 374 -56.41 -10.68 12.85
CA THR A 374 -55.47 -11.48 12.06
C THR A 374 -56.18 -12.20 10.91
N PRO A 375 -55.73 -12.07 9.63
CA PRO A 375 -56.22 -12.93 8.56
C PRO A 375 -55.58 -14.32 8.64
N ALA A 376 -56.38 -15.35 8.36
CA ALA A 376 -55.97 -16.74 8.29
C ALA A 376 -54.97 -17.02 7.14
N PRO A 377 -54.16 -18.11 7.22
CA PRO A 377 -53.16 -18.43 6.20
C PRO A 377 -53.81 -18.87 4.89
N ALA A 378 -53.32 -18.33 3.77
CA ALA A 378 -53.69 -18.77 2.43
C ALA A 378 -53.12 -20.16 2.13
N THR A 379 -53.94 -21.00 1.51
CA THR A 379 -53.63 -22.35 1.03
C THR A 379 -52.60 -22.37 -0.11
N PRO A 380 -51.83 -23.47 -0.31
CA PRO A 380 -50.86 -23.58 -1.39
C PRO A 380 -51.56 -23.70 -2.75
N ILE A 381 -51.01 -23.02 -3.77
CA ILE A 381 -51.45 -23.11 -5.16
C ILE A 381 -50.73 -24.30 -5.83
N ASP A 382 -51.53 -25.19 -6.43
CA ASP A 382 -51.11 -26.32 -7.26
C ASP A 382 -50.36 -25.87 -8.53
N THR A 383 -49.22 -26.51 -8.78
CA THR A 383 -48.46 -26.43 -10.04
C THR A 383 -49.03 -27.43 -11.06
N PRO A 384 -49.41 -27.02 -12.29
CA PRO A 384 -49.91 -27.95 -13.29
C PRO A 384 -48.80 -28.81 -13.93
N ALA A 385 -49.09 -30.10 -14.04
CA ALA A 385 -48.31 -31.11 -14.75
C ALA A 385 -48.26 -30.86 -16.27
N ALA A 386 -47.07 -31.03 -16.85
CA ALA A 386 -46.88 -31.09 -18.30
C ALA A 386 -47.33 -32.45 -18.87
N PRO A 387 -47.91 -32.51 -20.08
CA PRO A 387 -48.42 -33.75 -20.65
C PRO A 387 -47.33 -34.61 -21.29
N ALA A 388 -47.37 -35.90 -20.97
CA ALA A 388 -46.60 -36.96 -21.61
C ALA A 388 -47.14 -37.25 -23.02
N VAL A 389 -46.23 -37.38 -23.99
CA VAL A 389 -46.53 -37.93 -25.31
C VAL A 389 -45.46 -38.99 -25.65
N THR A 390 -45.93 -40.23 -25.78
CA THR A 390 -45.29 -41.40 -26.41
C THR A 390 -46.45 -42.15 -27.11
N PRO A 391 -46.30 -42.97 -28.18
CA PRO A 391 -45.10 -43.60 -28.73
C PRO A 391 -45.00 -43.67 -30.28
N ALA A 392 -43.85 -44.10 -30.81
CA ALA A 392 -43.79 -45.01 -31.97
C ALA A 392 -42.46 -45.78 -31.99
N ALA A 393 -42.57 -47.10 -32.18
CA ALA A 393 -41.47 -48.07 -32.24
C ALA A 393 -40.97 -48.26 -33.68
N SER A 394 -39.68 -48.60 -33.85
CA SER A 394 -39.19 -49.59 -34.84
C SER A 394 -37.72 -49.97 -34.55
N THR A 395 -37.49 -51.29 -34.58
CA THR A 395 -36.33 -52.16 -34.32
C THR A 395 -35.20 -52.11 -35.41
N PRO A 396 -34.16 -52.99 -35.44
CA PRO A 396 -33.02 -53.17 -34.51
C PRO A 396 -31.62 -53.37 -35.21
N SER A 397 -30.58 -53.64 -34.40
CA SER A 397 -29.31 -54.39 -34.66
C SER A 397 -28.06 -53.71 -35.27
N PRO A 398 -26.81 -54.24 -35.06
CA PRO A 398 -26.35 -55.27 -34.11
C PRO A 398 -25.05 -54.95 -33.31
N GLU A 399 -24.81 -55.86 -32.35
CA GLU A 399 -23.71 -56.14 -31.42
C GLU A 399 -22.27 -56.01 -31.98
N THR A 400 -21.24 -55.72 -31.16
CA THR A 400 -20.36 -56.73 -30.50
C THR A 400 -19.38 -56.10 -29.45
N PRO A 401 -18.66 -56.88 -28.61
CA PRO A 401 -18.58 -56.65 -27.16
C PRO A 401 -17.17 -56.32 -26.63
N VAL A 402 -17.08 -55.85 -25.37
CA VAL A 402 -15.82 -55.86 -24.60
C VAL A 402 -15.99 -56.67 -23.31
N VAL A 403 -15.09 -57.64 -23.20
CA VAL A 403 -14.94 -58.69 -22.18
C VAL A 403 -14.55 -58.10 -20.83
N LYS A 404 -15.28 -58.48 -19.76
CA LYS A 404 -14.83 -58.38 -18.37
C LYS A 404 -14.28 -59.73 -17.92
N GLY A 405 -12.99 -59.80 -17.63
CA GLY A 405 -12.37 -60.91 -16.90
C GLY A 405 -12.18 -60.55 -15.43
N SER A 406 -12.83 -61.30 -14.54
CA SER A 406 -12.56 -61.32 -13.10
C SER A 406 -11.74 -62.56 -12.80
N ILE A 407 -10.62 -62.45 -12.07
CA ILE A 407 -9.98 -63.62 -11.43
C ILE A 407 -9.56 -63.27 -10.00
N CYS A 408 -10.18 -64.00 -9.07
CA CYS A 408 -9.78 -64.23 -7.69
C CYS A 408 -8.50 -65.06 -7.55
N ARG A 409 -7.89 -64.97 -6.36
CA ARG A 409 -7.03 -65.93 -5.61
C ARG A 409 -5.67 -65.31 -5.29
N ARG A 410 -5.01 -65.57 -4.16
CA ARG A 410 -5.29 -66.33 -2.92
C ARG A 410 -4.20 -65.90 -1.93
N ARG A 411 -4.51 -66.03 -0.63
CA ARG A 411 -3.54 -66.15 0.46
C ARG A 411 -2.47 -67.20 0.16
N ALA A 412 -1.23 -66.87 0.49
CA ALA A 412 -0.31 -67.67 1.30
C ALA A 412 0.62 -66.69 2.01
#